data_AF-A0A5C6CX64-F1
#
_entry.id   AF-A0A5C6CX64-F1
#
_cell.length_a   1.000
_cell.length_b   1.000
_cell.length_c   1.000
_cell.angle_alpha   90.00
_cell.angle_beta   90.00
_cell.angle_gamma   90.00
#
_symmetry.space_group_name_H-M   'P 1'
#
loop_
_entity.id
_entity.type
_entity.pdbx_description
1 polymer ?
#
loop_
_entity_poly.entity_id
_entity_poly.type
_entity_poly.pdbx_seq_one_letter_code
_entity_poly.pdbx_strand_id
1 'polypeptide(L)'
;MTRVPLNHAELANQGMKDRLEMSTAEIGLAVRTTNCLEEKGVFTVDDLLHCTREDLLSISNFGEKTLDEVYKALEEIGFRRPQAPR
;
A
#
# COMPACT_ATOMS: atom_id res chain seq x y z
N MET A 1 40.48 5.02 4.30
CA MET A 1 39.17 4.36 4.35
C MET A 1 38.13 5.43 4.62
N THR A 2 37.36 5.81 3.59
CA THR A 2 36.50 7.00 3.60
C THR A 2 35.42 6.87 4.67
N ARG A 3 35.43 7.78 5.65
CA ARG A 3 34.36 7.93 6.64
C ARG A 3 33.18 8.58 5.92
N VAL A 4 32.26 7.75 5.43
CA VAL A 4 30.99 8.22 4.89
C VAL A 4 30.20 8.85 6.04
N PRO A 5 29.84 10.14 5.98
CA PRO A 5 28.91 10.72 6.93
C PRO A 5 27.53 10.14 6.60
N LEU A 6 27.00 9.26 7.45
CA LEU A 6 25.63 8.78 7.36
C LEU A 6 24.70 9.97 7.61
N ASN A 7 24.00 10.41 6.56
CA ASN A 7 23.08 11.53 6.65
C ASN A 7 21.88 11.09 7.49
N HIS A 8 21.65 11.78 8.62
CA HIS A 8 20.47 11.55 9.47
C HIS A 8 19.13 11.67 8.71
N ALA A 9 19.11 12.34 7.56
CA ALA A 9 17.95 12.45 6.69
C ALA A 9 17.50 11.11 6.06
N GLU A 10 18.39 10.13 5.93
CA GLU A 10 18.09 8.83 5.31
C GLU A 10 17.23 7.95 6.22
N LEU A 11 17.49 7.97 7.53
CA LEU A 11 16.79 7.15 8.53
C LEU A 11 15.28 7.47 8.62
N ALA A 12 14.91 8.76 8.50
CA ALA A 12 13.51 9.18 8.53
C ALA A 12 12.74 8.76 7.26
N ASN A 13 13.41 8.70 6.12
CA ASN A 13 12.82 8.23 4.87
C ASN A 13 12.73 6.68 4.83
N GLN A 14 13.68 6.01 5.48
CA GLN A 14 13.78 4.55 5.50
C GLN A 14 12.59 3.89 6.22
N GLY A 15 12.07 4.50 7.28
CA GLY A 15 10.89 3.98 7.99
C GLY A 15 9.60 4.00 7.16
N MET A 16 9.49 4.90 6.18
CA MET A 16 8.34 4.91 5.26
C MET A 16 8.52 3.89 4.13
N LYS A 17 9.74 3.75 3.61
CA LYS A 17 10.09 2.77 2.58
C LYS A 17 9.83 1.33 3.03
N ASP A 18 10.23 0.99 4.24
CA ASP A 18 9.98 -0.33 4.83
C ASP A 18 8.48 -0.69 4.81
N ARG A 19 7.62 0.30 5.08
CA ARG A 19 6.17 0.12 5.07
C ARG A 19 5.54 0.08 3.67
N LEU A 20 6.20 0.66 2.66
CA LEU A 20 5.82 0.60 1.25
C LEU A 20 6.17 -0.77 0.64
N GLU A 21 7.29 -1.34 1.07
CA GLU A 21 7.79 -2.64 0.63
C GLU A 21 7.00 -3.81 1.24
N MET A 22 6.20 -3.54 2.28
CA MET A 22 5.32 -4.52 2.92
C MET A 22 4.28 -5.06 1.93
N SER A 23 4.05 -6.38 1.98
CA SER A 23 3.09 -7.02 1.07
C SER A 23 1.65 -6.78 1.51
N THR A 24 0.71 -6.79 0.55
CA THR A 24 -0.73 -6.71 0.82
C THR A 24 -1.22 -7.86 1.72
N ALA A 25 -0.52 -9.00 1.72
CA ALA A 25 -0.73 -10.12 2.63
C ALA A 25 -0.27 -9.84 4.08
N GLU A 26 0.79 -9.04 4.27
CA GLU A 26 1.35 -8.75 5.60
C GLU A 26 0.59 -7.67 6.35
N ILE A 27 -0.04 -6.75 5.62
CA ILE A 27 -0.84 -5.66 6.20
C ILE A 27 -2.22 -6.12 6.72
N GLY A 28 -2.48 -7.43 6.70
CA GLY A 28 -3.70 -8.01 7.28
C GLY A 28 -4.92 -7.95 6.39
N LEU A 29 -4.76 -7.87 5.07
CA LEU A 29 -5.91 -7.95 4.15
C LEU A 29 -6.50 -9.36 4.11
N ALA A 30 -7.81 -9.43 3.88
CA ALA A 30 -8.47 -10.70 3.65
C ALA A 30 -7.88 -11.38 2.41
N VAL A 31 -7.74 -12.71 2.46
CA VAL A 31 -7.23 -13.54 1.34
C VAL A 31 -7.93 -13.22 0.01
N ARG A 32 -9.23 -12.91 0.05
CA ARG A 32 -10.01 -12.51 -1.13
C ARG A 32 -9.51 -11.19 -1.72
N THR A 33 -9.26 -10.21 -0.87
CA THR A 33 -8.73 -8.90 -1.21
C THR A 33 -7.31 -9.01 -1.78
N THR A 34 -6.45 -9.79 -1.14
CA THR A 34 -5.08 -10.08 -1.60
C THR A 34 -5.10 -10.71 -2.99
N ASN A 35 -5.88 -11.76 -3.22
CA ASN A 35 -5.96 -12.41 -4.54
C ASN A 35 -6.45 -11.46 -5.65
N CYS A 36 -7.39 -10.56 -5.35
CA CYS A 36 -7.86 -9.59 -6.35
C CYS A 36 -6.78 -8.56 -6.70
N LEU A 37 -5.98 -8.15 -5.71
CA LEU A 37 -4.85 -7.24 -5.89
C LEU A 37 -3.73 -7.93 -6.69
N GLU A 38 -3.39 -9.18 -6.35
CA GLU A 38 -2.39 -9.97 -7.07
C GLU A 38 -2.77 -10.20 -8.55
N GLU A 39 -4.06 -10.36 -8.86
CA GLU A 39 -4.54 -10.49 -10.25
C GLU A 39 -4.29 -9.23 -11.08
N LYS A 40 -4.28 -8.06 -10.45
CA LYS A 40 -3.86 -6.78 -11.05
C LYS A 40 -2.36 -6.56 -11.10
N GLY A 41 -1.57 -7.41 -10.44
CA GLY A 41 -0.14 -7.22 -10.25
C GLY A 41 0.23 -6.43 -8.98
N VAL A 42 -0.73 -6.21 -8.09
CA VAL A 42 -0.54 -5.43 -6.86
C VAL A 42 -0.18 -6.35 -5.70
N PHE A 43 1.11 -6.48 -5.42
CA PHE A 43 1.62 -7.35 -4.34
C PHE A 43 2.02 -6.56 -3.09
N THR A 44 2.36 -5.28 -3.23
CA THR A 44 2.90 -4.43 -2.16
C THR A 44 2.04 -3.21 -1.90
N VAL A 45 2.26 -2.58 -0.73
CA VAL A 45 1.64 -1.30 -0.37
C VAL A 45 2.03 -0.20 -1.37
N ASP A 46 3.26 -0.21 -1.86
CA ASP A 46 3.75 0.69 -2.91
C ASP A 46 2.89 0.60 -4.19
N ASP A 47 2.70 -0.62 -4.69
CA ASP A 47 1.94 -0.87 -5.92
C ASP A 47 0.46 -0.48 -5.72
N LEU A 48 -0.07 -0.77 -4.53
CA LEU A 48 -1.42 -0.37 -4.14
C LEU A 48 -1.59 1.16 -4.08
N LEU A 49 -0.55 1.88 -3.62
CA LEU A 49 -0.51 3.34 -3.63
C LEU A 49 -0.38 3.93 -5.03
N HIS A 50 0.13 3.17 -6.01
CA HIS A 50 0.09 3.51 -7.43
C HIS A 50 -1.26 3.19 -8.11
N CYS A 51 -1.99 2.16 -7.68
CA CYS A 51 -3.28 1.75 -8.29
C CYS A 51 -4.47 2.60 -7.85
N THR A 52 -5.12 3.37 -8.73
CA THR A 52 -6.23 4.27 -8.33
C THR A 52 -7.50 3.52 -7.87
N ARG A 53 -8.40 4.24 -7.19
CA ARG A 53 -9.70 3.69 -6.76
C ARG A 53 -10.50 3.10 -7.92
N GLU A 54 -10.45 3.75 -9.08
CA GLU A 54 -11.18 3.35 -10.28
C GLU A 54 -10.58 2.07 -10.85
N ASP A 55 -9.25 1.96 -10.81
CA ASP A 55 -8.54 0.77 -11.26
C ASP A 55 -8.86 -0.46 -10.40
N LEU A 56 -8.98 -0.23 -9.08
CA LEU A 56 -9.40 -1.24 -8.10
C LEU A 56 -10.89 -1.61 -8.27
N LEU A 57 -11.78 -0.64 -8.41
CA LEU A 57 -13.23 -0.86 -8.63
C LEU A 57 -13.53 -1.50 -9.98
N SER A 58 -12.60 -1.44 -10.94
CA SER A 58 -12.72 -2.12 -12.23
C SER A 58 -12.42 -3.63 -12.16
N ILE A 59 -11.87 -4.13 -11.07
CA ILE A 59 -11.55 -5.55 -10.90
C ILE A 59 -12.85 -6.34 -10.69
N SER A 60 -13.09 -7.34 -11.54
CA SER A 60 -14.17 -8.30 -11.31
C SER A 60 -13.97 -8.94 -9.94
N ASN A 61 -14.99 -8.91 -9.08
CA ASN A 61 -14.96 -9.36 -7.68
C ASN A 61 -14.39 -8.37 -6.64
N PHE A 62 -14.05 -7.13 -7.03
CA PHE A 62 -13.62 -6.08 -6.11
C PHE A 62 -14.76 -5.09 -5.86
N GLY A 63 -15.25 -5.05 -4.61
CA GLY A 63 -16.38 -4.20 -4.22
C GLY A 63 -15.99 -3.12 -3.22
N GLU A 64 -16.95 -2.29 -2.83
CA GLU A 64 -16.77 -1.24 -1.81
C GLU A 64 -16.24 -1.80 -0.48
N LYS A 65 -16.66 -3.01 -0.07
CA LYS A 65 -16.14 -3.68 1.12
C LYS A 65 -14.66 -3.99 1.02
N THR A 66 -14.24 -4.60 -0.08
CA THR A 66 -12.85 -4.96 -0.35
C THR A 66 -11.98 -3.72 -0.41
N LEU A 67 -12.48 -2.67 -1.08
CA LEU A 67 -11.85 -1.36 -1.17
C LEU A 67 -11.67 -0.72 0.23
N ASP A 68 -12.69 -0.77 1.08
CA ASP A 68 -12.64 -0.24 2.44
C ASP A 68 -11.58 -0.96 3.29
N GLU A 69 -11.51 -2.30 3.22
CA GLU A 69 -10.47 -3.07 3.92
C GLU A 69 -9.06 -2.65 3.50
N VAL A 70 -8.84 -2.47 2.19
CA VAL A 70 -7.58 -1.96 1.64
C VAL A 70 -7.23 -0.60 2.22
N TYR A 71 -8.18 0.34 2.22
CA TYR A 71 -7.95 1.67 2.78
C TYR A 71 -7.70 1.64 4.27
N LYS A 72 -8.39 0.77 5.00
CA LYS A 72 -8.25 0.63 6.44
C LYS A 72 -6.88 0.06 6.81
N ALA A 73 -6.42 -0.95 6.08
CA ALA A 73 -5.06 -1.49 6.22
C ALA A 73 -4.02 -0.41 5.91
N LEU A 74 -4.17 0.34 4.82
CA LEU A 74 -3.32 1.49 4.50
C LEU A 74 -3.27 2.53 5.64
N GLU A 75 -4.41 2.87 6.22
CA GLU A 75 -4.51 3.84 7.32
C GLU A 75 -3.85 3.32 8.61
N GLU A 76 -3.94 2.02 8.92
CA GLU A 76 -3.24 1.40 10.06
C GLU A 76 -1.71 1.47 9.92
N ILE A 77 -1.21 1.45 8.69
CA ILE A 77 0.22 1.58 8.38
C ILE A 77 0.65 3.07 8.38
N GLY A 78 -0.30 4.00 8.48
CA GLY A 78 -0.04 5.44 8.43
C GLY A 78 -0.05 6.03 7.02
N PHE A 79 -0.44 5.25 6.01
CA PHE A 79 -0.64 5.73 4.65
C PHE A 79 -2.09 6.15 4.46
N ARG A 80 -2.35 7.45 4.63
CA ARG A 80 -3.65 8.00 4.31
C ARG A 80 -3.68 8.37 2.84
N ARG A 81 -4.34 7.55 2.01
CA ARG A 81 -4.66 7.98 0.65
C ARG A 81 -5.64 9.15 0.74
N PRO A 82 -5.38 10.30 0.10
CA PRO A 82 -6.42 11.29 -0.07
C PRO A 82 -7.47 10.68 -0.99
N GLN A 83 -8.50 10.09 -0.40
CA GLN A 83 -9.81 9.96 -1.02
C GLN A 83 -10.12 11.32 -1.63
N ALA A 84 -9.99 11.42 -2.94
CA ALA A 84 -10.10 12.67 -3.67
C ALA A 84 -11.39 13.39 -3.25
N PRO A 85 -11.36 14.71 -3.01
CA PRO A 85 -12.51 15.41 -2.51
C PRO A 85 -13.61 15.47 -3.58
N ARG A 86 -14.77 14.93 -3.21
CA ARG A 86 -16.12 15.29 -3.66
C ARG A 86 -16.56 14.89 -5.08
#